data_AF-A0A645C8W1-F1
#
_entry.id   AF-A0A645C8W1-F1
#
_cell.length_a   1.000
_cell.length_b   1.000
_cell.length_c   1.000
_cell.angle_alpha   90.00
_cell.angle_beta   90.00
_cell.angle_gamma   90.00
#
_symmetry.space_group_name_H-M   'P 1'
#
loop_
_entity.id
_entity.type
_entity.pdbx_description
1 polymer ?
#
loop_
_entity_poly.entity_id
_entity_poly.type
_entity_poly.pdbx_seq_one_letter_code
_entity_poly.pdbx_strand_id
1 'polypeptide(L)'
;MGRINRCSGCCVYAGVAEVSLYIAEKHRGHGVGKKLLLELVRCSEEDGFWTLQSGNMQDNTASIRLHESCGFRMVGYREKIGCDRFGVWRNTVLMEKRSNRNLLEGVCFCGGACSCDERE
;
A
#
# COMPACT_ATOMS: atom_id res chain seq x y z
N MET A 1 10.73 -8.50 -6.33
CA MET A 1 9.42 -8.50 -7.02
C MET A 1 8.46 -7.63 -6.24
N GLY A 2 7.77 -6.70 -6.88
CA GLY A 2 6.73 -5.86 -6.27
C GLY A 2 5.38 -6.12 -6.93
N ARG A 3 4.28 -6.00 -6.18
CA ARG A 3 2.91 -6.15 -6.67
C ARG A 3 2.01 -5.09 -6.05
N ILE A 4 1.06 -4.58 -6.85
CA ILE A 4 -0.03 -3.68 -6.43
C ILE A 4 -1.37 -4.37 -6.74
N ASN A 5 -2.31 -4.37 -5.80
CA ASN A 5 -3.67 -4.89 -5.96
C ASN A 5 -4.71 -3.85 -5.54
N ARG A 6 -5.84 -3.74 -6.26
CA ARG A 6 -6.98 -2.92 -5.80
C ARG A 6 -7.55 -3.45 -4.48
N CYS A 7 -7.84 -2.56 -3.54
CA CYS A 7 -8.37 -2.95 -2.22
C CYS A 7 -9.87 -3.29 -2.22
N SER A 8 -10.66 -2.67 -3.10
CA SER A 8 -12.12 -2.83 -3.12
C SER A 8 -12.69 -2.67 -4.53
N GLY A 9 -13.87 -3.24 -4.75
CA GLY A 9 -14.65 -3.05 -5.97
C GLY A 9 -15.51 -1.78 -5.95
N CYS A 10 -15.63 -1.09 -4.81
CA CYS A 10 -16.39 0.15 -4.71
C CYS A 10 -15.59 1.34 -5.28
N CYS A 11 -16.25 2.17 -6.09
CA CYS A 11 -15.66 3.31 -6.78
C CYS A 11 -14.96 4.31 -5.85
N VAL A 12 -15.49 4.53 -4.65
CA VAL A 12 -14.89 5.46 -3.66
C VAL A 12 -13.49 5.01 -3.18
N TYR A 13 -13.14 3.74 -3.39
CA TYR A 13 -11.84 3.17 -3.08
C TYR A 13 -11.03 2.80 -4.34
N ALA A 14 -11.44 3.25 -5.53
CA ALA A 14 -10.85 2.80 -6.79
C ALA A 14 -9.34 3.04 -6.91
N GLY A 15 -8.83 4.13 -6.33
CA GLY A 15 -7.41 4.44 -6.27
C GLY A 15 -6.78 4.14 -4.90
N VAL A 16 -7.38 3.25 -4.12
CA VAL A 16 -6.74 2.63 -2.96
C VAL A 16 -6.26 1.24 -3.35
N ALA A 17 -4.98 0.98 -3.15
CA ALA A 17 -4.37 -0.30 -3.47
C ALA A 17 -3.45 -0.82 -2.37
N GLU A 18 -3.33 -2.14 -2.29
CA GLU A 18 -2.40 -2.84 -1.42
C GLU A 18 -1.09 -3.10 -2.18
N VAL A 19 0.05 -2.81 -1.53
CA VAL A 19 1.39 -3.07 -2.04
C VAL A 19 2.10 -4.15 -1.21
N SER A 20 2.75 -5.06 -1.92
CA SER A 20 3.65 -6.06 -1.34
C SER A 20 4.96 -6.09 -2.11
N LEU A 21 6.09 -6.07 -1.39
CA LEU A 21 7.44 -6.10 -1.97
C LEU A 21 8.28 -7.22 -1.35
N TYR A 22 8.87 -8.04 -2.21
CA TYR A 22 9.78 -9.11 -1.81
C TYR A 22 11.18 -8.88 -2.39
N ILE A 23 12.16 -8.85 -1.50
CA ILE A 23 13.58 -8.67 -1.84
C ILE A 23 14.31 -9.95 -1.47
N ALA A 24 15.03 -10.52 -2.45
CA ALA A 24 15.86 -11.68 -2.22
C ALA A 24 16.93 -11.36 -1.16
N GLU A 25 17.22 -12.32 -0.30
CA GLU A 25 18.09 -12.14 0.87
C GLU A 25 19.46 -11.56 0.50
N LYS A 26 20.07 -12.05 -0.58
CA LYS A 26 21.34 -11.58 -1.13
C LYS A 26 21.39 -10.09 -1.52
N HIS A 27 20.24 -9.42 -1.66
CA HIS A 27 20.15 -8.01 -2.05
C HIS A 27 19.60 -7.10 -0.94
N ARG A 28 19.42 -7.63 0.29
CA ARG A 28 19.04 -6.82 1.45
C ARG A 28 20.22 -5.91 1.85
N GLY A 29 19.93 -4.75 2.45
CA GLY A 29 20.96 -3.79 2.89
C GLY A 29 21.60 -2.93 1.80
N HIS A 30 21.37 -3.21 0.51
CA HIS A 30 21.99 -2.51 -0.62
C HIS A 30 21.13 -1.36 -1.18
N GLY A 31 20.08 -0.93 -0.46
CA GLY A 31 19.17 0.13 -0.91
C GLY A 31 18.23 -0.25 -2.07
N VAL A 32 18.31 -1.48 -2.59
CA VAL A 32 17.46 -1.99 -3.69
C VAL A 32 15.97 -1.89 -3.35
N GLY A 33 15.59 -2.25 -2.11
CA GLY A 33 14.22 -2.15 -1.64
C GLY A 33 13.65 -0.74 -1.71
N LYS A 34 14.46 0.26 -1.34
CA LYS A 34 14.05 1.67 -1.35
C LYS A 34 13.82 2.15 -2.78
N LYS A 35 14.76 1.86 -3.69
CA LYS A 35 14.63 2.20 -5.11
C LYS A 35 13.37 1.58 -5.73
N LEU A 36 13.14 0.29 -5.47
CA LEU A 36 11.96 -0.41 -5.99
C LEU A 36 10.66 0.15 -5.42
N LEU A 37 10.59 0.42 -4.11
CA LEU A 37 9.38 0.93 -3.48
C LEU A 37 9.06 2.35 -3.95
N LEU A 38 10.07 3.21 -4.09
CA LEU A 38 9.87 4.56 -4.62
C LEU A 38 9.40 4.55 -6.08
N GLU A 39 9.98 3.69 -6.90
CA GLU A 39 9.55 3.56 -8.30
C GLU A 39 8.13 3.01 -8.40
N LEU A 40 7.79 2.03 -7.56
CA LEU A 40 6.43 1.50 -7.48
C LEU A 40 5.42 2.57 -7.06
N VAL A 41 5.77 3.42 -6.07
CA VAL A 41 4.95 4.58 -5.70
C VAL A 41 4.75 5.52 -6.89
N ARG A 42 5.82 5.85 -7.62
CA ARG A 42 5.75 6.73 -8.80
C ARG A 42 4.80 6.18 -9.86
N CYS A 43 4.98 4.92 -10.25
CA CYS A 43 4.11 4.26 -11.23
C CYS A 43 2.65 4.20 -10.73
N SER A 44 2.43 3.93 -9.44
CA SER A 44 1.08 3.87 -8.89
C SER A 44 0.35 5.23 -8.95
N GLU A 45 1.08 6.32 -8.71
CA GLU A 45 0.51 7.67 -8.79
C GLU A 45 0.17 8.04 -10.25
N GLU A 46 0.94 7.55 -11.22
CA GLU A 46 0.67 7.71 -12.67
C GLU A 46 -0.54 6.89 -13.11
N ASP A 47 -0.75 5.72 -12.53
CA ASP A 47 -1.92 4.86 -12.75
C ASP A 47 -3.17 5.33 -11.98
N GLY A 48 -3.10 6.47 -11.28
CA GLY A 48 -4.23 7.07 -10.58
C GLY A 48 -4.49 6.55 -9.16
N PHE A 49 -3.56 5.77 -8.58
CA PHE A 49 -3.65 5.36 -7.18
C PHE A 49 -3.22 6.50 -6.26
N TRP A 50 -4.12 6.93 -5.37
CA TRP A 50 -3.88 8.01 -4.41
C TRP A 50 -3.48 7.52 -3.02
N THR A 51 -3.76 6.26 -2.69
CA THR A 51 -3.35 5.64 -1.42
C THR A 51 -2.82 4.24 -1.66
N LEU A 52 -1.60 3.96 -1.17
CA LEU A 52 -1.06 2.62 -1.07
C LEU A 52 -1.09 2.13 0.37
N GLN A 53 -1.46 0.87 0.58
CA GLN A 53 -1.54 0.22 1.89
C GLN A 53 -0.62 -1.00 1.94
N SER A 54 -0.08 -1.34 3.10
CA SER A 54 0.75 -2.52 3.28
C SER A 54 0.57 -3.11 4.68
N GLY A 55 0.41 -4.43 4.74
CA GLY A 55 0.45 -5.19 5.98
C GLY A 55 1.84 -5.78 6.20
N ASN A 56 2.50 -5.40 7.30
CA ASN A 56 3.82 -5.92 7.66
C ASN A 56 3.75 -6.67 9.00
N MET A 57 4.41 -7.83 9.09
CA MET A 57 4.58 -8.49 10.39
C MET A 57 5.32 -7.57 11.35
N GLN A 58 4.86 -7.49 12.61
CA GLN A 58 5.45 -6.58 13.60
C GLN A 58 6.97 -6.81 13.79
N ASP A 59 7.40 -8.07 13.69
CA ASP A 59 8.79 -8.47 13.93
C ASP A 59 9.70 -8.08 12.75
N ASN A 60 9.13 -7.75 11.59
CA ASN A 60 9.86 -7.36 10.39
C ASN A 60 10.23 -5.87 10.40
N THR A 61 11.07 -5.50 11.36
CA THR A 61 11.54 -4.12 11.57
C THR A 61 12.23 -3.54 10.34
N ALA A 62 12.91 -4.36 9.53
CA ALA A 62 13.54 -3.93 8.29
C ALA A 62 12.51 -3.46 7.24
N SER A 63 11.40 -4.19 7.09
CA SER A 63 10.32 -3.79 6.18
C SER A 63 9.62 -2.52 6.68
N ILE A 64 9.35 -2.43 7.99
CA ILE A 64 8.71 -1.26 8.60
C ILE A 64 9.56 -0.01 8.34
N ARG A 65 10.86 -0.04 8.67
CA ARG A 65 11.78 1.07 8.42
C ARG A 65 11.90 1.44 6.95
N LEU A 66 11.89 0.44 6.06
CA LEU A 66 11.89 0.67 4.62
C LEU A 66 10.64 1.47 4.20
N HIS A 67 9.45 1.06 4.65
CA HIS A 67 8.20 1.75 4.37
C HIS A 67 8.20 3.17 4.95
N GLU A 68 8.59 3.35 6.22
CA GLU A 68 8.74 4.66 6.85
C GLU A 68 9.67 5.59 6.05
N SER A 69 10.83 5.07 5.61
CA SER A 69 11.80 5.84 4.81
C SER A 69 11.29 6.25 3.41
N CYS A 70 10.21 5.62 2.95
CA CYS A 70 9.54 5.93 1.68
C CYS A 70 8.24 6.74 1.87
N GLY A 71 7.99 7.24 3.09
CA GLY A 71 6.86 8.11 3.41
C GLY A 71 5.57 7.36 3.77
N PHE A 72 5.65 6.07 4.10
CA PHE A 72 4.52 5.37 4.70
C PHE A 72 4.43 5.71 6.19
N ARG A 73 3.21 5.76 6.70
CA ARG A 73 2.90 5.92 8.13
C ARG A 73 2.17 4.70 8.66
N MET A 74 2.36 4.39 9.93
CA MET A 74 1.57 3.36 10.62
C MET A 74 0.16 3.91 10.91
N VAL A 75 -0.86 3.12 10.59
CA VAL A 75 -2.28 3.50 10.78
C VAL A 75 -3.08 2.50 11.60
N GLY A 76 -2.51 1.33 11.88
CA GLY A 76 -3.20 0.34 12.69
C GLY A 76 -2.31 -0.82 13.08
N TYR A 77 -2.86 -1.61 13.98
CA TYR A 77 -2.23 -2.80 14.52
C TYR A 77 -3.27 -3.90 14.62
N ARG A 78 -2.86 -5.13 14.30
CA ARG A 78 -3.70 -6.32 14.39
C ARG A 78 -2.99 -7.36 15.24
N GLU A 79 -3.58 -7.70 16.37
CA GLU A 79 -3.07 -8.75 17.26
C GLU A 79 -3.53 -10.14 16.80
N LYS A 80 -2.62 -11.11 16.84
CA LYS A 80 -2.86 -12.54 16.60
C LYS A 80 -3.74 -12.81 15.38
N ILE A 81 -3.46 -12.11 14.28
CA ILE A 81 -4.28 -12.17 13.07
C ILE A 81 -3.92 -13.34 12.16
N GLY A 82 -2.71 -13.87 12.28
CA GLY A 82 -2.24 -15.02 11.50
C GLY A 82 -1.48 -16.01 12.37
N CYS A 83 -1.64 -17.30 12.09
CA CYS A 83 -0.89 -18.38 12.74
C CYS A 83 0.16 -18.90 11.75
N ASP A 84 1.42 -18.96 12.18
CA ASP A 84 2.48 -19.55 11.35
C ASP A 84 2.45 -21.08 11.39
N ARG A 85 3.26 -21.71 10.52
CA ARG A 85 3.36 -23.17 10.44
C ARG A 85 3.85 -23.86 11.72
N PHE A 86 4.36 -23.09 12.69
CA PHE A 86 4.86 -23.57 13.97
C PHE A 86 3.86 -23.32 15.12
N GLY A 87 2.65 -22.84 14.81
CA GLY A 87 1.61 -22.58 15.81
C GLY A 87 1.74 -21.24 16.53
N VAL A 88 2.64 -20.36 16.08
CA VAL A 88 2.84 -19.05 16.71
C VAL A 88 1.93 -18.02 16.05
N TRP A 89 1.09 -17.39 16.85
CA TRP A 89 0.27 -16.27 16.41
C TRP A 89 1.11 -15.02 16.21
N ARG A 90 0.93 -14.36 15.06
CA ARG A 90 1.70 -13.21 14.62
C ARG A 90 0.81 -11.98 14.57
N ASN A 91 1.39 -10.86 14.98
CA ASN A 91 0.76 -9.56 14.90
C ASN A 91 1.26 -8.84 13.64
N THR A 92 0.41 -7.96 13.11
CA THR A 92 0.68 -7.22 11.87
C THR A 92 0.46 -5.73 12.13
N VAL A 93 1.37 -4.90 11.64
CA VAL A 93 1.20 -3.45 11.54
C VAL A 93 0.63 -3.10 10.16
N LEU A 94 -0.35 -2.21 10.15
CA LEU A 94 -0.93 -1.65 8.94
C LEU A 94 -0.24 -0.32 8.66
N MET A 95 0.29 -0.18 7.46
CA MET A 95 0.96 1.02 7.01
C MET A 95 0.30 1.54 5.74
N GLU A 96 0.33 2.85 5.54
CA GLU A 96 -0.17 3.46 4.31
C GLU A 96 0.70 4.63 3.87
N LYS A 97 0.68 4.91 2.57
CA LYS A 97 1.19 6.15 1.99
C LYS A 97 0.08 6.81 1.18
N ARG A 98 -0.23 8.06 1.54
CA ARG A 98 -1.09 8.95 0.74
C ARG A 98 -0.24 9.72 -0.27
N SER A 99 -0.71 9.84 -1.51
CA SER A 99 -0.11 10.74 -2.51
C SER A 99 -0.44 12.19 -2.18
N ASN A 100 0.54 13.07 -2.39
CA ASN A 100 0.35 14.52 -2.25
C ASN A 100 -0.21 15.15 -3.54
N ARG A 101 -0.30 14.39 -4.64
CA ARG A 101 -0.88 14.87 -5.89
C ARG A 101 -2.41 14.92 -5.75
N ASN A 102 -3.02 15.98 -6.28
CA ASN A 102 -4.48 16.06 -6.35
C ASN A 102 -5.00 15.22 -7.52
N LEU A 103 -5.02 13.90 -7.34
CA LEU A 103 -5.41 12.93 -8.39
C LEU A 103 -6.93 12.79 -8.56
N LEU A 104 -7.72 13.57 -7.82
CA LEU A 104 -9.19 13.50 -7.83
C LEU A 104 -9.83 14.60 -8.69
N GLU A 105 -9.04 15.52 -9.23
CA GLU A 105 -9.55 16.66 -10.00
C GLU A 105 -10.12 16.16 -11.34
N GLY A 106 -11.45 16.18 -11.48
CA GLY A 106 -12.16 15.83 -12.71
C GLY A 106 -12.41 14.33 -12.96
N VAL A 107 -12.22 13.46 -11.96
CA VAL A 107 -12.32 12.00 -12.16
C VAL A 107 -13.62 11.43 -11.56
N CYS A 108 -14.54 10.93 -12.40
CA CYS A 108 -15.65 10.08 -11.92
C CYS A 108 -15.17 8.64 -11.79
N PHE A 109 -15.05 8.15 -10.55
CA PHE A 109 -14.65 6.76 -10.27
C PHE A 109 -15.76 5.74 -10.56
N CYS A 110 -16.91 6.22 -11.05
CA CYS A 110 -18.15 5.50 -11.24
C CYS A 110 -18.23 4.63 -12.51
N GLY A 111 -17.18 4.58 -13.34
CA GLY A 111 -17.14 3.71 -14.53
C GLY A 111 -18.25 3.96 -15.56
N GLY A 112 -18.86 5.15 -15.56
CA GLY A 112 -19.92 5.52 -16.50
C GLY A 112 -21.32 5.00 -16.18
N ALA A 113 -21.55 4.32 -15.05
CA ALA A 113 -22.85 3.75 -14.68
C ALA A 113 -23.62 4.56 -13.62
N CYS A 114 -23.04 5.65 -13.10
CA CYS A 114 -23.68 6.45 -12.07
C CYS A 114 -23.91 7.86 -12.59
N SER A 115 -25.17 8.27 -12.61
CA SER A 115 -25.58 9.67 -12.71
C SER A 115 -25.25 10.36 -11.38
N CYS A 116 -23.96 10.48 -11.04
CA CYS A 116 -23.53 11.38 -9.98
C CYS A 116 -23.48 12.79 -10.56
N ASP A 117 -24.65 13.35 -10.88
CA ASP A 117 -24.82 14.78 -10.70
C ASP A 117 -25.07 14.94 -9.21
N GLU A 118 -24.12 15.52 -8.48
CA GLU A 118 -24.41 16.23 -7.24
C GLU A 118 -23.12 16.91 -6.75
N ARG A 119 -22.98 18.15 -7.23
CA ARG A 119 -22.66 19.25 -6.33
C ARG A 119 -23.74 19.30 -5.26
N GLU A 120 -23.42 18.88 -4.04
CA GLU A 120 -23.89 19.48 -2.78
C GLU A 120 -22.79 19.38 -1.72
#